data_AF-A0A4Y2BC43-F1
#
_entry.id   AF-A0A4Y2BC43-F1
#
_cell.length_a   1.000
_cell.length_b   1.000
_cell.length_c   1.000
_cell.angle_alpha   90.00
_cell.angle_beta   90.00
_cell.angle_gamma   90.00
#
_symmetry.space_group_name_H-M   'P 1'
#
loop_
_entity.id
_entity.type
_entity.pdbx_description
1 polymer ?
#
loop_
_entity_poly.entity_id
_entity_poly.type
_entity_poly.pdbx_seq_one_letter_code
_entity_poly.pdbx_strand_id
1 'polypeptide(L)'
;MESHERYSGYKWEVLKKLYQRNENERKRYEDIVLLTNNLYESLDWFQKENRRLIVSNANLENEIYELQSNVDPGSAKSGERNAVEKRHSVLQDELAELHKQKGEYAQQVISLRAALDEKEKEIAEQKAEIQELKASLTVTEELLKQVQLKLADTENQRQFIKDEYAALQITYSSMEEKKQKLEKENQDLLTRLIQLKAEDADRMNAETELFMRKKQAKLQKELEEAAKEPVAIDTNKIRNTVCLDAIVPRKVQYKFIAHEGEVNAVAWTHSDFKFATAGGDRKVKMWDFVSGQAILKGVAHESNSSVHSVDFDTEETLILAASCDFASRIWSISDMKIKHTLTGHSNKVMSAKFLGETGKVVSGSHDRTLKIWDLRRRACKLLYKCFAFIAFYFLLA
;
A
#
# COMPACT_ATOMS: atom_id res chain seq x y z
N MET A 1 20.49 -50.15 23.90
CA MET A 1 20.72 -48.70 23.98
C MET A 1 22.23 -48.40 24.12
N GLU A 2 23.10 -49.10 23.39
CA GLU A 2 24.57 -48.93 23.48
C GLU A 2 25.21 -49.12 22.09
N SER A 3 25.19 -48.07 21.28
CA SER A 3 26.08 -47.91 20.11
C SER A 3 25.94 -46.51 19.51
N HIS A 4 25.87 -45.46 20.35
CA HIS A 4 25.52 -44.11 19.91
C HIS A 4 26.71 -43.24 19.45
N GLU A 5 27.95 -43.74 19.46
CA GLU A 5 29.15 -42.87 19.31
C GLU A 5 29.95 -43.01 18.00
N ARG A 6 29.46 -43.66 16.92
CA ARG A 6 30.28 -43.87 15.70
C ARG A 6 29.89 -43.15 14.42
N TYR A 7 28.86 -42.30 14.41
CA TYR A 7 28.40 -41.70 13.15
C TYR A 7 28.30 -40.16 13.22
N SER A 8 29.06 -39.48 12.34
CA SER A 8 29.01 -38.02 12.12
C SER A 8 27.57 -37.55 11.85
N GLY A 9 27.22 -36.36 12.35
CA GLY A 9 25.83 -35.85 12.46
C GLY A 9 24.85 -36.19 11.33
N TYR A 10 25.26 -36.04 10.06
CA TYR A 10 24.38 -36.37 8.93
C TYR A 10 24.07 -37.87 8.78
N LYS A 11 25.03 -38.76 9.08
CA LYS A 11 24.82 -40.22 9.03
C LYS A 11 23.86 -40.67 10.13
N TRP A 12 23.95 -40.06 11.31
CA TRP A 12 23.03 -40.33 12.41
C TRP A 12 21.61 -39.88 12.06
N GLU A 13 21.47 -38.72 11.42
CA GLU A 13 20.16 -38.21 11.02
C GLU A 13 19.49 -39.05 9.93
N VAL A 14 20.27 -39.57 8.97
CA VAL A 14 19.78 -40.55 7.99
C VAL A 14 19.37 -41.86 8.67
N LEU A 15 20.19 -42.39 9.58
CA LEU A 15 19.84 -43.60 10.35
C LEU A 15 18.56 -43.40 11.16
N LYS A 16 18.41 -42.25 11.83
CA LYS A 16 17.21 -41.93 12.60
C LYS A 16 15.96 -41.87 11.71
N LYS A 17 16.06 -41.24 10.54
CA LYS A 17 14.95 -41.20 9.56
C LYS A 17 14.62 -42.60 9.03
N LEU A 18 15.62 -43.44 8.78
CA LEU A 18 15.41 -44.84 8.38
C LEU A 18 14.76 -45.68 9.49
N TYR A 19 15.17 -45.50 10.74
CA TYR A 19 14.53 -46.17 11.89
C TYR A 19 13.08 -45.74 12.04
N GLN A 20 12.79 -44.44 11.97
CA GLN A 20 11.41 -43.93 12.02
C GLN A 20 10.58 -44.42 10.83
N ARG A 21 11.15 -44.47 9.62
CA ARG A 21 10.48 -45.03 8.45
C ARG A 21 10.17 -46.51 8.66
N ASN A 22 11.15 -47.30 9.07
CA ASN A 22 10.98 -48.73 9.33
C ASN A 22 9.97 -48.99 10.44
N GLU A 23 9.94 -48.19 11.50
CA GLU A 23 8.96 -48.34 12.57
C GLU A 23 7.54 -48.04 12.08
N ASN A 24 7.35 -46.98 11.29
CA ASN A 24 6.05 -46.60 10.74
C ASN A 24 5.56 -47.56 9.64
N GLU A 25 6.46 -48.01 8.77
CA GLU A 25 6.14 -48.95 7.70
C GLU A 25 5.88 -50.35 8.28
N ARG A 26 6.74 -50.85 9.18
CA ARG A 26 6.59 -52.19 9.77
C ARG A 26 5.32 -52.32 10.60
N LYS A 27 5.00 -51.34 11.46
CA LYS A 27 3.79 -51.38 12.30
C LYS A 27 2.51 -51.52 11.48
N ARG A 28 2.45 -50.91 10.28
CA ARG A 28 1.28 -51.02 9.39
C ARG A 28 1.09 -52.41 8.79
N TYR A 29 2.16 -53.20 8.67
CA TYR A 29 2.12 -54.55 8.11
C TYR A 29 2.22 -55.65 9.19
N GLU A 30 2.41 -55.29 10.45
CA GLU A 30 2.58 -56.24 11.56
C GLU A 30 1.35 -57.14 11.73
N ASP A 31 0.14 -56.56 11.64
CA ASP A 31 -1.11 -57.30 11.70
C ASP A 31 -1.27 -58.28 10.53
N ILE A 32 -0.88 -57.86 9.32
CA ILE A 32 -0.93 -58.70 8.12
C ILE A 32 0.05 -59.88 8.26
N VAL A 33 1.26 -59.63 8.76
CA VAL A 33 2.26 -60.67 8.98
C VAL A 33 1.79 -61.68 10.04
N LEU A 34 1.22 -61.20 11.14
CA LEU A 34 0.61 -62.06 12.17
C LEU A 34 -0.53 -62.91 11.61
N LEU A 35 -1.44 -62.29 10.85
CA LEU A 35 -2.56 -63.00 10.24
C LEU A 35 -2.09 -64.07 9.24
N THR A 36 -1.06 -63.76 8.45
CA THR A 36 -0.47 -64.67 7.47
C THR A 36 0.20 -65.86 8.17
N ASN A 37 0.92 -65.62 9.26
CA ASN A 37 1.51 -66.70 10.06
C ASN A 37 0.43 -67.60 10.67
N ASN A 38 -0.64 -67.03 11.22
CA ASN A 38 -1.77 -67.80 11.76
C ASN A 38 -2.47 -68.65 10.69
N LEU A 39 -2.59 -68.12 9.46
CA LEU A 39 -3.12 -68.86 8.32
C LEU A 39 -2.19 -70.02 7.92
N TYR A 40 -0.87 -69.81 7.92
CA TYR A 40 0.10 -70.88 7.66
C TYR A 40 0.04 -71.99 8.73
N GLU A 41 -0.08 -71.63 10.02
CA GLU A 41 -0.24 -72.60 11.11
C GLU A 41 -1.55 -73.38 10.97
N SER A 42 -2.64 -72.71 10.61
CA SER A 42 -3.94 -73.35 10.36
C SER A 42 -3.87 -74.29 9.15
N LEU A 43 -3.19 -73.88 8.07
CA LEU A 43 -2.99 -74.71 6.89
C LEU A 43 -2.17 -75.97 7.20
N ASP A 44 -1.08 -75.84 7.96
CA ASP A 44 -0.27 -76.98 8.38
C ASP A 44 -1.08 -77.95 9.27
N TRP A 45 -1.93 -77.41 10.16
CA TRP A 45 -2.85 -78.20 10.96
C TRP A 45 -3.84 -78.99 10.07
N PHE A 46 -4.51 -78.33 9.12
CA PHE A 46 -5.43 -79.00 8.20
C PHE A 46 -4.71 -80.06 7.33
N GLN A 47 -3.49 -79.79 6.89
CA GLN A 47 -2.70 -80.77 6.14
C GLN A 47 -2.34 -82.00 6.98
N LYS A 48 -1.99 -81.82 8.26
CA LYS A 48 -1.75 -82.92 9.20
C LYS A 48 -3.02 -83.73 9.44
N GLU A 49 -4.15 -83.06 9.64
CA GLU A 49 -5.43 -83.70 9.85
C GLU A 49 -5.90 -84.49 8.62
N ASN A 50 -5.74 -83.92 7.42
CA ASN A 50 -6.06 -84.61 6.18
C ASN A 50 -5.16 -85.84 5.97
N ARG A 51 -3.85 -85.74 6.27
CA ARG A 51 -2.95 -86.91 6.28
C ARG A 51 -3.40 -87.98 7.28
N ARG A 52 -3.85 -87.58 8.48
CA ARG A 52 -4.39 -88.50 9.49
C ARG A 52 -5.62 -89.23 8.96
N LEU A 53 -6.56 -88.50 8.35
CA LEU A 53 -7.77 -89.07 7.76
C LEU A 53 -7.46 -90.03 6.61
N ILE A 54 -6.49 -89.71 5.75
CA ILE A 54 -6.04 -90.59 4.66
C ILE A 54 -5.51 -91.92 5.23
N VAL A 55 -4.65 -91.87 6.26
CA VAL A 55 -4.12 -93.07 6.91
C VAL A 55 -5.23 -93.86 7.59
N SER A 56 -6.17 -93.18 8.27
CA SER A 56 -7.33 -93.83 8.89
C SER A 56 -8.22 -94.51 7.85
N ASN A 57 -8.46 -93.89 6.70
CA ASN A 57 -9.21 -94.49 5.60
C ASN A 57 -8.48 -95.70 5.02
N ALA A 58 -7.17 -95.61 4.78
CA ALA A 58 -6.38 -96.74 4.31
C ALA A 58 -6.40 -97.92 5.31
N ASN A 59 -6.38 -97.63 6.61
CA ASN A 59 -6.52 -98.65 7.64
C ASN A 59 -7.91 -99.29 7.64
N LEU A 60 -8.98 -98.49 7.50
CA LEU A 60 -10.35 -99.00 7.37
C LEU A 60 -10.53 -99.80 6.08
N GLU A 61 -9.93 -99.38 4.97
CA GLU A 61 -9.92 -100.13 3.70
C GLU A 61 -9.18 -101.46 3.84
N ASN A 62 -8.06 -101.50 4.56
CA ASN A 62 -7.36 -102.74 4.89
C ASN A 62 -8.19 -103.63 5.83
N GLU A 63 -8.86 -103.07 6.84
CA GLU A 63 -9.75 -103.82 7.73
C GLU A 63 -10.95 -104.39 6.96
N ILE A 64 -11.51 -103.63 6.01
CA ILE A 64 -12.54 -104.11 5.07
C ILE A 64 -11.98 -105.22 4.19
N TYR A 65 -10.76 -105.08 3.67
CA TYR A 65 -10.11 -106.11 2.85
C TYR A 65 -9.85 -107.39 3.65
N GLU A 66 -9.38 -107.28 4.91
CA GLU A 66 -9.19 -108.42 5.82
C GLU A 66 -10.52 -109.11 6.14
N LEU A 67 -11.58 -108.34 6.42
CA LEU A 67 -12.93 -108.85 6.63
C LEU A 67 -13.50 -109.52 5.37
N GLN A 68 -13.18 -109.00 4.18
CA GLN A 68 -13.55 -109.61 2.89
C GLN A 68 -12.72 -110.86 2.56
N SER A 69 -11.45 -110.92 2.99
CA SER A 69 -10.57 -112.08 2.80
C SER A 69 -10.90 -113.25 3.73
N ASN A 70 -11.55 -112.97 4.87
CA ASN A 70 -12.05 -113.97 5.83
C ASN A 70 -13.47 -114.47 5.51
N VAL A 71 -13.96 -114.28 4.27
CA VAL A 71 -15.27 -114.79 3.86
C VAL A 71 -15.17 -116.22 3.35
N ASP A 72 -15.36 -117.17 4.27
CA ASP A 72 -15.86 -118.51 3.95
C ASP A 72 -17.35 -118.37 3.56
N PRO A 73 -17.81 -118.84 2.38
CA PRO A 73 -19.16 -118.59 1.90
C PRO A 73 -20.15 -119.51 2.59
N GLY A 74 -20.56 -119.18 3.82
CA GLY A 74 -21.58 -119.98 4.50
C GLY A 74 -21.82 -119.76 5.98
N SER A 75 -21.86 -118.53 6.50
CA SER A 75 -22.59 -118.23 7.76
C SER A 75 -22.62 -116.73 8.05
N ALA A 76 -23.53 -116.00 7.40
CA ALA A 76 -23.83 -114.64 7.84
C ALA A 76 -24.64 -114.71 9.14
N LYS A 77 -23.98 -114.52 10.30
CA LYS A 77 -24.66 -114.26 11.57
C LYS A 77 -25.46 -112.97 11.40
N SER A 78 -26.77 -113.01 11.66
CA SER A 78 -27.68 -111.85 11.55
C SER A 78 -27.24 -110.62 12.38
N GLY A 79 -26.35 -110.80 13.36
CA GLY A 79 -25.74 -109.73 14.13
C GLY A 79 -24.79 -108.82 13.35
N GLU A 80 -24.03 -109.35 12.38
CA GLU A 80 -23.10 -108.54 11.56
C GLU A 80 -23.86 -107.71 10.52
N ARG A 81 -24.94 -108.25 9.96
CA ARG A 81 -25.82 -107.50 9.04
C ARG A 81 -26.50 -106.32 9.73
N ASN A 82 -27.01 -106.54 10.94
CA ASN A 82 -27.59 -105.47 11.78
C ASN A 82 -26.53 -104.43 12.22
N ALA A 83 -25.28 -104.84 12.44
CA ALA A 83 -24.20 -103.91 12.76
C ALA A 83 -23.81 -103.04 11.56
N VAL A 84 -23.78 -103.60 10.35
CA VAL A 84 -23.55 -102.87 9.10
C VAL A 84 -24.69 -101.91 8.80
N GLU A 85 -25.95 -102.32 8.98
CA GLU A 85 -27.13 -101.44 8.81
C GLU A 85 -27.12 -100.26 9.80
N LYS A 86 -26.76 -100.49 11.07
CA LYS A 86 -26.59 -99.40 12.05
C LYS A 86 -25.47 -98.44 11.64
N ARG A 87 -24.33 -98.94 11.17
CA ARG A 87 -23.23 -98.10 10.66
C ARG A 87 -23.67 -97.29 9.44
N HIS A 88 -24.44 -97.88 8.54
CA HIS A 88 -24.98 -97.18 7.38
C HIS A 88 -25.94 -96.03 7.78
N SER A 89 -26.78 -96.24 8.80
CA SER A 89 -27.65 -95.18 9.33
C SER A 89 -26.85 -94.03 9.94
N VAL A 90 -25.81 -94.33 10.74
CA VAL A 90 -24.94 -93.30 11.32
C VAL A 90 -24.20 -92.51 10.24
N LEU A 91 -23.70 -93.19 9.20
CA LEU A 91 -23.06 -92.53 8.06
C LEU A 91 -24.04 -91.65 7.26
N GLN A 92 -25.32 -92.02 7.17
CA GLN A 92 -26.34 -91.17 6.54
C GLN A 92 -26.61 -89.90 7.36
N ASP A 93 -26.66 -90.00 8.69
CA ASP A 93 -26.82 -88.84 9.58
C ASP A 93 -25.59 -87.92 9.52
N GLU A 94 -24.38 -88.49 9.50
CA GLU A 94 -23.13 -87.74 9.30
C GLU A 94 -23.08 -87.04 7.95
N LEU A 95 -23.54 -87.71 6.88
CA LEU A 95 -23.64 -87.11 5.54
C LEU A 95 -24.63 -85.93 5.53
N ALA A 96 -25.76 -86.04 6.23
CA ALA A 96 -26.73 -84.95 6.36
C ALA A 96 -26.14 -83.76 7.13
N GLU A 97 -25.42 -83.98 8.22
CA GLU A 97 -24.77 -82.90 8.98
C GLU A 97 -23.65 -82.24 8.16
N LEU A 98 -22.88 -83.01 7.38
CA LEU A 98 -21.88 -82.48 6.45
C LEU A 98 -22.52 -81.63 5.33
N HIS A 99 -23.68 -82.04 4.81
CA HIS A 99 -24.42 -81.24 3.83
C HIS A 99 -24.93 -79.92 4.43
N LYS A 100 -25.40 -79.94 5.67
CA LYS A 100 -25.81 -78.73 6.40
C LYS A 100 -24.63 -77.79 6.64
N GLN A 101 -23.51 -78.30 7.15
CA GLN A 101 -22.28 -77.52 7.32
C GLN A 101 -21.78 -76.94 5.99
N LYS A 102 -21.82 -77.72 4.90
CA LYS A 102 -21.49 -77.23 3.55
C LYS A 102 -22.39 -76.07 3.12
N GLY A 103 -23.69 -76.13 3.45
CA GLY A 103 -24.63 -75.03 3.22
C GLY A 103 -24.28 -73.78 4.02
N GLU A 104 -23.96 -73.94 5.30
CA GLU A 104 -23.52 -72.85 6.18
C GLU A 104 -22.22 -72.20 5.69
N TYR A 105 -21.22 -73.00 5.31
CA TYR A 105 -19.98 -72.48 4.71
C TYR A 105 -20.24 -71.76 3.39
N ALA A 106 -21.14 -72.26 2.54
CA ALA A 106 -21.51 -71.57 1.31
C ALA A 106 -22.14 -70.20 1.60
N GLN A 107 -23.01 -70.12 2.61
CA GLN A 107 -23.62 -68.85 3.03
C GLN A 107 -22.59 -67.88 3.63
N GLN A 108 -21.65 -68.37 4.44
CA GLN A 108 -20.53 -67.57 4.94
C GLN A 108 -19.68 -67.01 3.79
N VAL A 109 -19.33 -67.83 2.79
CA VAL A 109 -18.59 -67.38 1.62
C VAL A 109 -19.34 -66.28 0.86
N ILE A 110 -20.65 -66.39 0.70
CA ILE A 110 -21.47 -65.34 0.07
C ILE A 110 -21.43 -64.05 0.88
N SER A 111 -21.59 -64.13 2.21
CA SER A 111 -21.52 -62.93 3.07
C SER A 111 -20.14 -62.27 3.06
N LEU A 112 -19.07 -63.07 3.04
CA LEU A 112 -17.70 -62.56 2.97
C LEU A 112 -17.42 -61.90 1.62
N ARG A 113 -17.94 -62.45 0.52
CA ARG A 113 -17.86 -61.82 -0.80
C ARG A 113 -18.60 -60.48 -0.83
N ALA A 114 -19.82 -60.41 -0.30
CA ALA A 114 -20.56 -59.16 -0.22
C ALA A 114 -19.83 -58.10 0.63
N ALA A 115 -19.24 -58.51 1.75
CA ALA A 115 -18.43 -57.61 2.58
C ALA A 115 -17.14 -57.16 1.86
N LEU A 116 -16.51 -58.05 1.07
CA LEU A 116 -15.35 -57.72 0.25
C LEU A 116 -15.72 -56.70 -0.83
N ASP A 117 -16.83 -56.90 -1.56
CA ASP A 117 -17.30 -55.98 -2.59
C ASP A 117 -17.58 -54.58 -2.02
N GLU A 118 -18.18 -54.50 -0.82
CA GLU A 118 -18.40 -53.20 -0.15
C GLU A 118 -17.08 -52.53 0.24
N LYS A 119 -16.09 -53.29 0.75
CA LYS A 119 -14.75 -52.74 1.04
C LYS A 119 -14.00 -52.33 -0.22
N GLU A 120 -14.15 -53.05 -1.32
CA GLU A 120 -13.58 -52.65 -2.61
C GLU A 120 -14.19 -51.34 -3.11
N LYS A 121 -15.50 -51.15 -2.92
CA LYS A 121 -16.20 -49.90 -3.23
C LYS A 121 -15.72 -48.74 -2.35
N GLU A 122 -15.63 -48.92 -1.03
CA GLU A 122 -15.08 -47.91 -0.11
C GLU A 122 -13.65 -47.51 -0.52
N ILE A 123 -12.81 -48.48 -0.88
CA ILE A 123 -11.43 -48.24 -1.35
C ILE A 123 -11.44 -47.45 -2.66
N ALA A 124 -12.36 -47.73 -3.58
CA ALA A 124 -12.47 -47.01 -4.84
C ALA A 124 -12.89 -45.54 -4.62
N GLU A 125 -13.86 -45.29 -3.73
CA GLU A 125 -14.29 -43.95 -3.35
C GLU A 125 -13.15 -43.14 -2.72
N GLN A 126 -12.45 -43.71 -1.73
CA GLN A 126 -11.29 -43.07 -1.10
C GLN A 126 -10.15 -42.79 -2.10
N LYS A 127 -9.92 -43.69 -3.07
CA LYS A 127 -8.93 -43.47 -4.13
C LYS A 127 -9.30 -42.28 -5.00
N ALA A 128 -10.58 -42.11 -5.32
CA ALA A 128 -11.07 -40.96 -6.09
C ALA A 128 -10.89 -39.65 -5.32
N GLU A 129 -11.25 -39.62 -4.03
CA GLU A 129 -11.03 -38.45 -3.17
C GLU A 129 -9.55 -38.08 -3.05
N ILE A 130 -8.66 -39.06 -2.88
CA ILE A 130 -7.22 -38.84 -2.85
C ILE A 130 -6.72 -38.26 -4.18
N GLN A 131 -7.27 -38.70 -5.32
CA GLN A 131 -6.89 -38.18 -6.62
C GLN A 131 -7.33 -36.71 -6.79
N GLU A 132 -8.52 -36.36 -6.33
CA GLU A 132 -9.02 -34.98 -6.35
C GLU A 132 -8.19 -34.07 -5.43
N LEU A 133 -7.88 -34.52 -4.22
CA LEU A 133 -7.01 -33.79 -3.28
C LEU A 133 -5.59 -33.62 -3.82
N LYS A 134 -5.05 -34.60 -4.55
CA LYS A 134 -3.76 -34.46 -5.23
C LYS A 134 -3.82 -33.44 -6.35
N ALA A 135 -4.89 -33.44 -7.14
CA ALA A 135 -5.07 -32.46 -8.21
C ALA A 135 -5.16 -31.04 -7.62
N SER A 136 -5.95 -30.83 -6.56
CA SER A 136 -6.03 -29.53 -5.89
C SER A 136 -4.70 -29.09 -5.28
N LEU A 137 -3.94 -30.02 -4.67
CA LEU A 137 -2.60 -29.74 -4.16
C LEU A 137 -1.68 -29.22 -5.26
N THR A 138 -1.63 -29.87 -6.42
CA THR A 138 -0.76 -29.43 -7.54
C THR A 138 -1.10 -28.02 -8.03
N VAL A 139 -2.39 -27.67 -8.09
CA VAL A 139 -2.84 -26.31 -8.45
C VAL A 139 -2.39 -25.29 -7.41
N THR A 140 -2.52 -25.62 -6.12
CA THR A 140 -2.07 -24.72 -5.04
C THR A 140 -0.55 -24.55 -5.02
N GLU A 141 0.22 -25.58 -5.33
CA GLU A 141 1.68 -25.51 -5.45
C GLU A 141 2.11 -24.62 -6.62
N GLU A 142 1.41 -24.69 -7.76
CA GLU A 142 1.66 -23.83 -8.90
C GLU A 142 1.34 -22.36 -8.58
N LEU A 143 0.21 -22.11 -7.91
CA LEU A 143 -0.15 -20.77 -7.45
C LEU A 143 0.88 -20.20 -6.48
N LEU A 144 1.39 -21.03 -5.56
CA LEU A 144 2.42 -20.64 -4.61
C LEU A 144 3.72 -20.24 -5.33
N LYS A 145 4.13 -20.99 -6.35
CA LYS A 145 5.29 -20.62 -7.20
C LYS A 145 5.05 -19.30 -7.93
N GLN A 146 3.86 -19.07 -8.47
CA GLN A 146 3.52 -17.80 -9.13
C GLN A 146 3.57 -16.61 -8.16
N VAL A 147 3.07 -16.80 -6.94
CA VAL A 147 3.13 -15.76 -5.89
C VAL A 147 4.57 -15.48 -5.47
N GLN A 148 5.41 -16.50 -5.34
CA GLN A 148 6.83 -16.34 -5.04
C GLN A 148 7.59 -15.56 -6.12
N LEU A 149 7.32 -15.83 -7.41
CA LEU A 149 7.91 -15.07 -8.51
C LEU A 149 7.48 -13.60 -8.47
N LYS A 150 6.18 -13.32 -8.28
CA LYS A 150 5.68 -11.95 -8.15
C LYS A 150 6.27 -11.22 -6.94
N LEU A 151 6.50 -11.93 -5.84
CA LEU A 151 7.14 -11.37 -4.66
C LEU A 151 8.58 -10.96 -4.98
N ALA A 152 9.36 -11.84 -5.61
CA ALA A 152 10.73 -11.55 -6.02
C ALA A 152 10.81 -10.36 -7.00
N ASP A 153 9.90 -10.30 -7.99
CA ASP A 153 9.82 -9.16 -8.93
C ASP A 153 9.52 -7.84 -8.20
N THR A 154 8.58 -7.87 -7.25
CA THR A 154 8.23 -6.69 -6.44
C THR A 154 9.39 -6.26 -5.55
N GLU A 155 10.14 -7.19 -4.99
CA GLU A 155 11.36 -6.90 -4.20
C GLU A 155 12.46 -6.27 -5.05
N ASN A 156 12.66 -6.76 -6.28
CA ASN A 156 13.60 -6.19 -7.24
C ASN A 156 13.21 -4.76 -7.64
N GLN A 157 11.93 -4.53 -7.95
CA GLN A 157 11.41 -3.18 -8.23
C GLN A 157 11.58 -2.24 -7.03
N ARG A 158 11.30 -2.73 -5.82
CA ARG A 158 11.52 -1.97 -4.58
C ARG A 158 12.98 -1.60 -4.40
N GLN A 159 13.92 -2.49 -4.76
CA GLN A 159 15.34 -2.20 -4.67
C GLN A 159 15.76 -1.15 -5.71
N PHE A 160 15.31 -1.30 -6.96
CA PHE A 160 15.55 -0.32 -8.02
C PHE A 160 15.09 1.10 -7.63
N ILE A 161 13.88 1.23 -7.07
CA ILE A 161 13.36 2.54 -6.61
C ILE A 161 14.22 3.13 -5.48
N LYS A 162 14.77 2.30 -4.58
CA LYS A 162 15.68 2.77 -3.53
C LYS A 162 16.99 3.30 -4.12
N ASP A 163 17.52 2.63 -5.12
CA ASP A 163 18.77 3.04 -5.77
C ASP A 163 18.56 4.33 -6.57
N GLU A 164 17.43 4.48 -7.29
CA GLU A 164 17.04 5.74 -7.95
C GLU A 164 16.87 6.89 -6.95
N TYR A 165 16.23 6.62 -5.81
CA TYR A 165 16.07 7.62 -4.75
C TYR A 165 17.42 8.08 -4.19
N ALA A 166 18.36 7.16 -3.98
CA ALA A 166 19.71 7.49 -3.52
C ALA A 166 20.46 8.35 -4.55
N ALA A 167 20.37 8.03 -5.85
CA ALA A 167 20.96 8.83 -6.92
C ALA A 167 20.34 10.24 -6.98
N LEU A 168 19.01 10.35 -6.85
CA LEU A 168 18.32 11.64 -6.80
C LEU A 168 18.73 12.46 -5.57
N GLN A 169 18.96 11.82 -4.42
CA GLN A 169 19.41 12.52 -3.22
C GLN A 169 20.81 13.12 -3.38
N ILE A 170 21.74 12.39 -4.02
CA ILE A 170 23.11 12.87 -4.31
C ILE A 170 23.07 14.04 -5.30
N THR A 171 22.25 13.93 -6.36
CA THR A 171 22.11 15.04 -7.31
C THR A 171 21.45 16.26 -6.67
N TYR A 172 20.46 16.06 -5.80
CA TYR A 172 19.84 17.13 -5.03
C TYR A 172 20.84 17.83 -4.13
N SER A 173 21.66 17.10 -3.36
CA SER A 173 22.68 17.71 -2.50
C SER A 173 23.71 18.50 -3.32
N SER A 174 24.15 17.97 -4.48
CA SER A 174 25.05 18.71 -5.37
C SER A 174 24.44 20.00 -5.92
N MET A 175 23.14 19.99 -6.24
CA MET A 175 22.44 21.19 -6.72
C MET A 175 22.24 22.21 -5.60
N GLU A 176 21.96 21.77 -4.38
CA GLU A 176 21.84 22.66 -3.21
C GLU A 176 23.19 23.34 -2.90
N GLU A 177 24.31 22.61 -2.96
CA GLU A 177 25.65 23.18 -2.81
C GLU A 177 25.94 24.27 -3.87
N LYS A 178 25.58 24.01 -5.14
CA LYS A 178 25.73 24.99 -6.22
C LYS A 178 24.88 26.24 -5.97
N LYS A 179 23.64 26.06 -5.51
CA LYS A 179 22.75 27.16 -5.16
C LYS A 179 23.34 28.02 -4.04
N GLN A 180 23.80 27.39 -2.95
CA GLN A 180 24.43 28.11 -1.84
C GLN A 180 25.67 28.89 -2.29
N LYS A 181 26.48 28.31 -3.19
CA LYS A 181 27.64 29.01 -3.77
C LYS A 181 27.22 30.25 -4.57
N LEU A 182 26.21 30.13 -5.44
CA LEU A 182 25.69 31.25 -6.22
C LEU A 182 25.06 32.34 -5.34
N GLU A 183 24.35 31.95 -4.29
CA GLU A 183 23.80 32.90 -3.31
C GLU A 183 24.91 33.70 -2.62
N LYS A 184 26.00 33.03 -2.23
CA LYS A 184 27.18 33.71 -1.66
C LYS A 184 27.85 34.66 -2.65
N GLU A 185 28.07 34.22 -3.89
CA GLU A 185 28.64 35.06 -4.95
C GLU A 185 27.76 36.30 -5.20
N ASN A 186 26.43 36.15 -5.19
CA ASN A 186 25.50 37.27 -5.35
C ASN A 186 25.56 38.24 -4.15
N GLN A 187 25.65 37.73 -2.92
CA GLN A 187 25.83 38.56 -1.72
C GLN A 187 27.15 39.34 -1.76
N ASP A 188 28.24 38.71 -2.20
CA ASP A 188 29.55 39.36 -2.36
C ASP A 188 29.48 40.47 -3.43
N LEU A 189 28.80 40.23 -4.56
CA LEU A 189 28.59 41.23 -5.61
C LEU A 189 27.75 42.41 -5.13
N LEU A 190 26.67 42.15 -4.38
CA LEU A 190 25.84 43.21 -3.79
C LEU A 190 26.65 44.04 -2.79
N THR A 191 27.46 43.40 -1.96
CA THR A 191 28.34 44.09 -1.01
C THR A 191 29.33 44.98 -1.74
N ARG A 192 29.93 44.48 -2.83
CA ARG A 192 30.84 45.26 -3.66
C ARG A 192 30.14 46.44 -4.33
N LEU A 193 28.92 46.25 -4.81
CA LEU A 193 28.12 47.31 -5.41
C LEU A 193 27.78 48.40 -4.40
N ILE A 194 27.43 48.04 -3.17
CA ILE A 194 27.15 49.00 -2.09
C ILE A 194 28.41 49.80 -1.76
N GLN A 195 29.58 49.15 -1.67
CA GLN A 195 30.86 49.82 -1.46
C GLN A 195 31.17 50.83 -2.58
N LEU A 196 31.04 50.43 -3.85
CA LEU A 196 31.28 51.33 -4.98
C LEU A 196 30.32 52.53 -4.98
N LYS A 197 29.03 52.29 -4.68
CA LYS A 197 28.06 53.39 -4.55
C LYS A 197 28.38 54.35 -3.41
N ALA A 198 28.90 53.85 -2.29
CA ALA A 198 29.35 54.69 -1.18
C ALA A 198 30.57 55.53 -1.59
N GLU A 199 31.57 54.92 -2.23
CA GLU A 199 32.75 55.62 -2.75
C GLU A 199 32.40 56.71 -3.77
N ASP A 200 31.44 56.44 -4.67
CA ASP A 200 30.95 57.44 -5.64
C ASP A 200 30.16 58.57 -4.97
N ALA A 201 29.36 58.26 -3.94
CA ALA A 201 28.66 59.27 -3.15
C ALA A 201 29.64 60.19 -2.39
N ASP A 202 30.69 59.62 -1.79
CA ASP A 202 31.74 60.38 -1.11
C ASP A 202 32.50 61.29 -2.08
N ARG A 203 32.77 60.81 -3.30
CA ARG A 203 33.38 61.61 -4.37
C ARG A 203 32.49 62.79 -4.76
N MET A 204 31.19 62.55 -4.97
CA MET A 204 30.22 63.60 -5.29
C MET A 204 30.07 64.63 -4.15
N ASN A 205 30.10 64.18 -2.90
CA ASN A 205 30.08 65.05 -1.73
C ASN A 205 31.32 65.94 -1.66
N ALA A 206 32.51 65.39 -1.90
CA ALA A 206 33.77 66.15 -1.94
C ALA A 206 33.77 67.21 -3.05
N GLU A 207 33.29 66.88 -4.25
CA GLU A 207 33.14 67.84 -5.35
C GLU A 207 32.15 68.96 -5.00
N THR A 208 31.02 68.61 -4.38
CA THR A 208 30.01 69.57 -3.92
C THR A 208 30.58 70.50 -2.86
N GLU A 209 31.31 69.98 -1.87
CA GLU A 209 31.96 70.79 -0.84
C GLU A 209 32.98 71.75 -1.46
N LEU A 210 33.80 71.28 -2.41
CA LEU A 210 34.76 72.11 -3.13
C LEU A 210 34.06 73.23 -3.92
N PHE A 211 32.95 72.91 -4.61
CA PHE A 211 32.15 73.88 -5.33
C PHE A 211 31.56 74.94 -4.39
N MET A 212 31.00 74.52 -3.26
CA MET A 212 30.44 75.41 -2.25
C MET A 212 31.51 76.31 -1.63
N ARG A 213 32.71 75.78 -1.31
CA ARG A 213 33.84 76.59 -0.84
C ARG A 213 34.26 77.64 -1.87
N LYS A 214 34.38 77.27 -3.15
CA LYS A 214 34.69 78.22 -4.24
C LYS A 214 33.63 79.31 -4.37
N LYS A 215 32.35 78.94 -4.31
CA LYS A 215 31.23 79.90 -4.36
C LYS A 215 31.23 80.83 -3.17
N GLN A 216 31.45 80.32 -1.96
CA GLN A 216 31.50 81.11 -0.74
C GLN A 216 32.67 82.08 -0.75
N ALA A 217 33.86 81.65 -1.20
CA ALA A 217 35.01 82.53 -1.38
C ALA A 217 34.74 83.63 -2.44
N LYS A 218 34.06 83.28 -3.54
CA LYS A 218 33.66 84.26 -4.56
C LYS A 218 32.66 85.29 -4.01
N LEU A 219 31.63 84.82 -3.31
CA LEU A 219 30.64 85.69 -2.66
C LEU A 219 31.31 86.59 -1.61
N GLN A 220 32.24 86.06 -0.82
CA GLN A 220 32.97 86.84 0.17
C GLN A 220 33.81 87.93 -0.50
N LYS A 221 34.47 87.62 -1.63
CA LYS A 221 35.17 88.60 -2.44
C LYS A 221 34.23 89.67 -3.03
N GLU A 222 33.07 89.25 -3.56
CA GLU A 222 32.03 90.16 -4.07
C GLU A 222 31.44 91.05 -2.94
N LEU A 223 31.29 90.53 -1.72
CA LEU A 223 30.86 91.30 -0.54
C LEU A 223 31.94 92.28 -0.07
N GLU A 224 33.22 91.90 -0.09
CA GLU A 224 34.35 92.79 0.20
C GLU A 224 34.46 93.92 -0.86
N GLU A 225 34.10 93.62 -2.11
CA GLU A 225 34.06 94.56 -3.22
C GLU A 225 32.83 95.49 -3.11
N ALA A 226 31.65 94.94 -2.80
CA ALA A 226 30.42 95.70 -2.55
C ALA A 226 30.49 96.54 -1.27
N ALA A 227 31.22 96.13 -0.24
CA ALA A 227 31.48 96.96 0.95
C ALA A 227 32.31 98.22 0.63
N LYS A 228 32.91 98.33 -0.57
CA LYS A 228 33.57 99.54 -1.07
C LYS A 228 32.63 100.44 -1.91
N GLU A 229 31.45 99.99 -2.30
CA GLU A 229 30.49 100.74 -3.12
C GLU A 229 29.16 100.97 -2.37
N PRO A 230 28.63 102.20 -2.24
CA PRO A 230 27.38 102.42 -1.55
C PRO A 230 26.20 102.24 -2.51
N VAL A 231 25.41 101.18 -2.39
CA VAL A 231 24.12 101.08 -3.12
C VAL A 231 22.99 100.44 -2.28
N ALA A 232 21.83 101.08 -2.40
CA ALA A 232 20.56 100.85 -1.71
C ALA A 232 19.86 99.53 -2.10
N ILE A 233 19.09 98.97 -1.14
CA ILE A 233 18.43 97.66 -1.20
C ILE A 233 16.95 97.84 -1.58
N ASP A 234 16.50 97.12 -2.61
CA ASP A 234 15.08 96.90 -2.93
C ASP A 234 14.64 95.51 -2.44
N THR A 235 13.59 95.51 -1.61
CA THR A 235 13.07 94.36 -0.87
C THR A 235 11.91 93.72 -1.62
N ASN A 236 12.15 92.83 -2.59
CA ASN A 236 11.09 91.93 -3.07
C ASN A 236 11.62 90.78 -3.93
N LYS A 237 11.77 89.58 -3.33
CA LYS A 237 11.58 88.27 -3.99
C LYS A 237 11.71 87.13 -2.98
N ILE A 238 10.58 86.76 -2.37
CA ILE A 238 10.41 85.47 -1.69
C ILE A 238 10.09 84.43 -2.77
N ARG A 239 10.97 83.45 -2.98
CA ARG A 239 10.72 82.29 -3.85
C ARG A 239 10.12 81.16 -3.03
N ASN A 240 8.86 80.86 -3.31
CA ASN A 240 8.14 79.68 -2.83
C ASN A 240 8.80 78.39 -3.34
N THR A 241 9.19 77.53 -2.41
CA THR A 241 9.51 76.12 -2.67
C THR A 241 8.37 75.27 -2.09
N VAL A 242 7.67 74.54 -2.96
CA VAL A 242 6.52 73.70 -2.60
C VAL A 242 7.01 72.30 -2.27
N CYS A 243 6.70 71.82 -1.06
CA CYS A 243 6.86 70.43 -0.64
C CYS A 243 5.61 69.64 -1.09
N LEU A 244 5.81 68.49 -1.75
CA LEU A 244 4.72 67.61 -2.17
C LEU A 244 4.27 66.74 -0.99
N ASP A 245 3.22 67.15 -0.30
CA ASP A 245 2.54 66.31 0.69
C ASP A 245 1.74 65.20 -0.02
N ALA A 246 1.97 63.95 0.38
CA ALA A 246 1.17 62.80 -0.05
C ALA A 246 -0.22 62.86 0.60
N ILE A 247 -1.21 63.35 -0.15
CA ILE A 247 -2.60 63.46 0.31
C ILE A 247 -3.28 62.09 0.19
N VAL A 248 -3.61 61.46 1.33
CA VAL A 248 -4.47 60.26 1.34
C VAL A 248 -5.90 60.67 0.94
N PRO A 249 -6.49 60.09 -0.11
CA PRO A 249 -7.84 60.42 -0.55
C PRO A 249 -8.88 60.09 0.53
N ARG A 250 -9.70 61.08 0.94
CA ARG A 250 -10.76 60.91 1.97
C ARG A 250 -12.17 60.70 1.40
N LYS A 251 -12.38 60.88 0.10
CA LYS A 251 -13.70 60.79 -0.53
C LYS A 251 -13.85 59.47 -1.30
N VAL A 252 -14.95 58.76 -1.05
CA VAL A 252 -15.33 57.56 -1.82
C VAL A 252 -15.70 57.98 -3.24
N GLN A 253 -15.06 57.38 -4.24
CA GLN A 253 -15.33 57.68 -5.65
C GLN A 253 -16.50 56.87 -6.21
N TYR A 254 -16.59 55.57 -5.85
CA TYR A 254 -17.59 54.65 -6.40
C TYR A 254 -18.11 53.70 -5.31
N LYS A 255 -19.42 53.40 -5.34
CA LYS A 255 -20.08 52.48 -4.40
C LYS A 255 -21.05 51.57 -5.16
N PHE A 256 -20.91 50.27 -4.98
CA PHE A 256 -21.82 49.27 -5.55
C PHE A 256 -21.94 48.05 -4.61
N ILE A 257 -22.97 47.23 -4.82
CA ILE A 257 -23.21 46.01 -4.03
C ILE A 257 -22.59 44.84 -4.78
N ALA A 258 -21.50 44.28 -4.25
CA ALA A 258 -20.80 43.16 -4.89
C ALA A 258 -21.42 41.79 -4.53
N HIS A 259 -21.80 41.56 -3.27
CA HIS A 259 -22.26 40.27 -2.76
C HIS A 259 -23.55 40.41 -1.93
N GLU A 260 -24.31 39.32 -1.82
CA GLU A 260 -25.50 39.20 -0.96
C GLU A 260 -25.09 38.90 0.51
N GLY A 261 -24.11 39.64 1.02
CA GLY A 261 -23.48 39.43 2.32
C GLY A 261 -22.22 40.25 2.48
N GLU A 262 -21.47 39.98 3.55
CA GLU A 262 -20.17 40.62 3.81
C GLU A 262 -19.19 40.35 2.67
N VAL A 263 -18.48 41.38 2.22
CA VAL A 263 -17.35 41.23 1.29
C VAL A 263 -16.10 41.04 2.14
N ASN A 264 -15.54 39.84 2.10
CA ASN A 264 -14.42 39.48 2.97
C ASN A 264 -13.06 39.79 2.34
N ALA A 265 -12.97 39.78 1.00
CA ALA A 265 -11.73 40.07 0.31
C ALA A 265 -11.96 40.68 -1.08
N VAL A 266 -10.98 41.47 -1.51
CA VAL A 266 -10.86 42.04 -2.85
C VAL A 266 -9.40 41.93 -3.29
N ALA A 267 -9.17 41.58 -4.55
CA ALA A 267 -7.85 41.57 -5.17
C ALA A 267 -7.95 42.20 -6.57
N TRP A 268 -6.95 42.98 -6.95
CA TRP A 268 -6.82 43.55 -8.28
C TRP A 268 -5.84 42.71 -9.11
N THR A 269 -6.06 42.66 -10.42
CA THR A 269 -5.05 42.16 -11.36
C THR A 269 -3.95 43.20 -11.56
N HIS A 270 -2.78 42.80 -12.03
CA HIS A 270 -1.67 43.69 -12.38
C HIS A 270 -1.95 44.52 -13.64
N SER A 271 -2.93 44.12 -14.45
CA SER A 271 -3.42 44.80 -15.65
C SER A 271 -4.42 45.95 -15.41
N ASP A 272 -4.62 46.39 -14.17
CA ASP A 272 -5.36 47.59 -13.71
C ASP A 272 -6.86 47.75 -14.09
N PHE A 273 -7.46 46.80 -14.82
CA PHE A 273 -8.88 46.88 -15.22
C PHE A 273 -9.75 45.74 -14.71
N LYS A 274 -9.20 44.76 -13.99
CA LYS A 274 -9.96 43.62 -13.48
C LYS A 274 -9.72 43.43 -11.99
N PHE A 275 -10.75 42.98 -11.30
CA PHE A 275 -10.64 42.63 -9.88
C PHE A 275 -11.58 41.48 -9.53
N ALA A 276 -11.20 40.73 -8.50
CA ALA A 276 -12.03 39.69 -7.91
C ALA A 276 -12.55 40.15 -6.55
N THR A 277 -13.77 39.76 -6.22
CA THR A 277 -14.33 39.90 -4.88
C THR A 277 -14.77 38.54 -4.35
N ALA A 278 -14.57 38.33 -3.06
CA ALA A 278 -15.02 37.13 -2.35
C ALA A 278 -15.91 37.52 -1.17
N GLY A 279 -17.00 36.77 -0.97
CA GLY A 279 -18.03 37.15 0.00
C GLY A 279 -18.57 36.01 0.86
N GLY A 280 -19.38 36.42 1.84
CA GLY A 280 -20.17 35.55 2.70
C GLY A 280 -21.28 34.80 1.94
N ASP A 281 -21.64 35.25 0.74
CA ASP A 281 -22.57 34.55 -0.16
C ASP A 281 -21.97 33.28 -0.80
N ARG A 282 -20.74 32.92 -0.40
CA ARG A 282 -19.98 31.73 -0.83
C ARG A 282 -19.55 31.77 -2.30
N LYS A 283 -19.53 32.95 -2.90
CA LYS A 283 -19.16 33.16 -4.30
C LYS A 283 -17.87 33.96 -4.40
N VAL A 284 -17.14 33.71 -5.47
CA VAL A 284 -16.08 34.61 -5.95
C VAL A 284 -16.58 35.23 -7.25
N LYS A 285 -16.60 36.55 -7.32
CA LYS A 285 -17.10 37.30 -8.49
C LYS A 285 -15.95 38.05 -9.14
N MET A 286 -15.91 37.99 -10.47
CA MET A 286 -14.93 38.67 -11.31
C MET A 286 -15.56 39.88 -11.96
N TRP A 287 -14.88 41.01 -11.87
CA TRP A 287 -15.36 42.30 -12.34
C TRP A 287 -14.34 42.94 -13.27
N ASP A 288 -14.85 43.55 -14.35
CA ASP A 288 -14.10 44.52 -15.12
C ASP A 288 -14.47 45.93 -14.65
N PHE A 289 -13.48 46.76 -14.36
CA PHE A 289 -13.66 48.15 -13.99
C PHE A 289 -13.40 49.05 -15.19
N VAL A 290 -14.47 49.54 -15.82
CA VAL A 290 -14.37 50.41 -16.99
C VAL A 290 -15.19 51.68 -16.73
N SER A 291 -14.54 52.83 -16.87
CA SER A 291 -15.20 54.16 -16.80
C SER A 291 -16.06 54.39 -15.55
N GLY A 292 -15.61 53.93 -14.39
CA GLY A 292 -16.29 54.15 -13.11
C GLY A 292 -17.45 53.19 -12.80
N GLN A 293 -17.61 52.13 -13.59
CA GLN A 293 -18.59 51.08 -13.33
C GLN A 293 -17.92 49.71 -13.25
N ALA A 294 -18.35 48.90 -12.28
CA ALA A 294 -17.94 47.51 -12.14
C ALA A 294 -18.91 46.59 -12.90
N ILE A 295 -18.41 45.91 -13.92
CA ILE A 295 -19.19 45.01 -14.79
C ILE A 295 -18.86 43.57 -14.40
N LEU A 296 -19.88 42.78 -14.02
CA LEU A 296 -19.68 41.38 -13.66
C LEU A 296 -19.35 40.55 -14.91
N LYS A 297 -18.16 39.92 -14.92
CA LYS A 297 -17.69 39.04 -16.01
C LYS A 297 -17.87 37.57 -15.73
N GLY A 298 -17.78 37.16 -14.47
CA GLY A 298 -17.80 35.75 -14.12
C GLY A 298 -18.11 35.53 -12.65
N VAL A 299 -18.71 34.39 -12.36
CA VAL A 299 -18.98 33.95 -11.00
C VAL A 299 -18.45 32.54 -10.84
N ALA A 300 -17.52 32.38 -9.90
CA ALA A 300 -17.03 31.09 -9.45
C ALA A 300 -17.98 30.58 -8.37
N HIS A 301 -18.70 29.53 -8.74
CA HIS A 301 -19.55 28.74 -7.86
C HIS A 301 -18.71 27.59 -7.28
N GLU A 302 -19.25 26.83 -6.31
CA GLU A 302 -18.66 25.60 -5.71
C GLU A 302 -17.95 25.74 -4.34
N SER A 303 -17.96 26.91 -3.70
CA SER A 303 -17.58 26.97 -2.27
C SER A 303 -18.77 26.63 -1.38
N ASN A 304 -18.58 25.76 -0.39
CA ASN A 304 -19.64 25.30 0.51
C ASN A 304 -19.82 26.22 1.73
N SER A 305 -18.92 27.19 1.93
CA SER A 305 -18.95 28.16 3.02
C SER A 305 -18.37 29.51 2.58
N SER A 306 -18.40 30.50 3.47
CA SER A 306 -17.91 31.86 3.20
C SER A 306 -16.47 31.82 2.68
N VAL A 307 -16.17 32.69 1.72
CA VAL A 307 -14.84 32.80 1.12
C VAL A 307 -14.16 34.02 1.76
N HIS A 308 -12.97 33.85 2.32
CA HIS A 308 -12.29 34.87 3.14
C HIS A 308 -11.08 35.52 2.47
N SER A 309 -10.60 34.95 1.37
CA SER A 309 -9.42 35.47 0.67
C SER A 309 -9.52 35.10 -0.79
N VAL A 310 -9.07 36.01 -1.65
CA VAL A 310 -8.97 35.84 -3.09
C VAL A 310 -7.62 36.38 -3.56
N ASP A 311 -7.01 35.73 -4.53
CA ASP A 311 -5.71 36.12 -5.10
C ASP A 311 -5.61 35.71 -6.57
N PHE A 312 -4.73 36.38 -7.31
CA PHE A 312 -4.44 36.08 -8.72
C PHE A 312 -3.06 35.50 -8.90
N ASP A 313 -2.91 34.62 -9.89
CA ASP A 313 -1.60 34.16 -10.33
C ASP A 313 -0.86 35.28 -11.08
N THR A 314 0.47 35.21 -11.13
CA THR A 314 1.32 36.21 -11.80
C THR A 314 1.02 36.35 -13.28
N GLU A 315 0.59 35.26 -13.94
CA GLU A 315 0.18 35.24 -15.35
C GLU A 315 -1.28 35.69 -15.57
N GLU A 316 -2.03 36.03 -14.52
CA GLU A 316 -3.44 36.41 -14.58
C GLU A 316 -4.33 35.39 -15.32
N THR A 317 -4.04 34.10 -15.16
CA THR A 317 -4.83 33.02 -15.76
C THR A 317 -5.70 32.29 -14.74
N LEU A 318 -5.35 32.38 -13.46
CA LEU A 318 -5.97 31.64 -12.37
C LEU A 318 -6.39 32.56 -11.23
N ILE A 319 -7.50 32.22 -10.59
CA ILE A 319 -7.99 32.81 -9.34
C ILE A 319 -7.88 31.75 -8.26
N LEU A 320 -7.27 32.10 -7.14
CA LEU A 320 -7.24 31.29 -5.94
C LEU A 320 -8.19 31.90 -4.91
N ALA A 321 -8.97 31.06 -4.23
CA ALA A 321 -9.72 31.51 -3.08
C ALA A 321 -9.73 30.51 -1.93
N ALA A 322 -9.73 31.03 -0.71
CA ALA A 322 -9.79 30.26 0.53
C ALA A 322 -11.19 30.31 1.14
N SER A 323 -11.74 29.14 1.47
CA SER A 323 -13.09 29.02 2.04
C SER A 323 -13.07 28.44 3.46
N CYS A 324 -14.08 28.84 4.24
CA CYS A 324 -14.40 28.25 5.52
C CYS A 324 -14.82 26.78 5.46
N ASP A 325 -15.00 26.20 4.26
CA ASP A 325 -15.31 24.77 4.06
C ASP A 325 -14.08 23.84 4.11
N PHE A 326 -12.96 24.37 4.63
CA PHE A 326 -11.69 23.66 4.84
C PHE A 326 -10.90 23.40 3.56
N ALA A 327 -11.32 23.98 2.44
CA ALA A 327 -10.62 23.88 1.17
C ALA A 327 -10.24 25.26 0.61
N SER A 328 -9.17 25.26 -0.18
CA SER A 328 -8.88 26.34 -1.12
C SER A 328 -9.13 25.83 -2.53
N ARG A 329 -9.65 26.68 -3.41
CA ARG A 329 -9.98 26.31 -4.78
C ARG A 329 -9.33 27.27 -5.75
N ILE A 330 -9.03 26.74 -6.92
CA ILE A 330 -8.42 27.48 -8.02
C ILE A 330 -9.31 27.36 -9.23
N TRP A 331 -9.72 28.50 -9.78
CA TRP A 331 -10.50 28.60 -11.00
C TRP A 331 -9.66 29.19 -12.11
N SER A 332 -9.96 28.81 -13.34
CA SER A 332 -9.42 29.46 -14.53
C SER A 332 -10.25 30.71 -14.86
N ILE A 333 -9.59 31.83 -15.15
CA ILE A 333 -10.28 33.11 -15.41
C ILE A 333 -11.08 33.07 -16.71
N SER A 334 -10.62 32.31 -17.71
CA SER A 334 -11.24 32.27 -19.04
C SER A 334 -12.61 31.60 -19.06
N ASP A 335 -12.81 30.57 -18.25
CA ASP A 335 -14.03 29.75 -18.23
C ASP A 335 -14.71 29.69 -16.84
N MET A 336 -14.09 30.30 -15.82
CA MET A 336 -14.52 30.26 -14.42
C MET A 336 -14.75 28.84 -13.88
N LYS A 337 -14.07 27.85 -14.45
CA LYS A 337 -14.14 26.45 -14.01
C LYS A 337 -13.03 26.13 -13.01
N ILE A 338 -13.34 25.24 -12.07
CA ILE A 338 -12.33 24.73 -11.14
C ILE A 338 -11.25 23.96 -11.91
N LYS A 339 -10.00 24.35 -11.64
CA LYS A 339 -8.79 23.63 -12.02
C LYS A 339 -8.29 22.74 -10.89
N HIS A 340 -8.31 23.24 -9.66
CA HIS A 340 -7.83 22.52 -8.49
C HIS A 340 -8.69 22.77 -7.26
N THR A 341 -8.90 21.71 -6.48
CA THR A 341 -9.47 21.77 -5.13
C THR A 341 -8.41 21.27 -4.17
N LEU A 342 -7.91 22.15 -3.31
CA LEU A 342 -6.86 21.90 -2.33
C LEU A 342 -7.51 21.50 -1.01
N THR A 343 -7.61 20.19 -0.79
CA THR A 343 -8.18 19.59 0.42
C THR A 343 -7.09 19.03 1.32
N GLY A 344 -7.25 19.19 2.64
CA GLY A 344 -6.29 18.65 3.61
C GLY A 344 -6.07 19.51 4.85
N HIS A 345 -6.68 20.69 4.93
CA HIS A 345 -6.83 21.41 6.19
C HIS A 345 -7.94 20.77 7.04
N SER A 346 -7.80 20.82 8.37
CA SER A 346 -8.78 20.26 9.31
C SER A 346 -9.67 21.33 9.95
N ASN A 347 -9.59 22.58 9.49
CA ASN A 347 -10.39 23.71 9.96
C ASN A 347 -10.47 24.82 8.88
N LYS A 348 -11.23 25.88 9.15
CA LYS A 348 -11.51 27.02 8.24
C LYS A 348 -10.22 27.56 7.61
N VAL A 349 -10.18 27.65 6.28
CA VAL A 349 -9.06 28.28 5.57
C VAL A 349 -9.36 29.77 5.45
N MET A 350 -8.51 30.60 6.04
CA MET A 350 -8.75 32.03 6.14
C MET A 350 -8.04 32.83 5.06
N SER A 351 -6.90 32.32 4.58
CA SER A 351 -6.12 32.98 3.56
C SER A 351 -5.44 31.98 2.65
N ALA A 352 -5.33 32.31 1.37
CA ALA A 352 -4.48 31.60 0.44
C ALA A 352 -3.88 32.60 -0.56
N LYS A 353 -2.61 32.38 -0.93
CA LYS A 353 -1.88 33.22 -1.88
C LYS A 353 -1.06 32.39 -2.86
N PHE A 354 -0.89 32.90 -4.08
CA PHE A 354 0.13 32.39 -4.98
C PHE A 354 1.51 32.81 -4.46
N LEU A 355 2.44 31.86 -4.43
CA LEU A 355 3.85 32.17 -4.30
C LEU A 355 4.30 32.52 -5.72
N GLY A 356 4.96 33.65 -5.97
CA GLY A 356 5.35 34.13 -7.32
C GLY A 356 6.24 33.18 -8.17
N GLU A 357 6.40 31.92 -7.76
CA GLU A 357 6.86 30.80 -8.58
C GLU A 357 5.67 30.06 -9.21
N THR A 358 5.77 29.73 -10.50
CA THR A 358 4.70 29.05 -11.24
C THR A 358 4.18 27.78 -10.53
N GLY A 359 2.89 27.81 -10.20
CA GLY A 359 2.16 26.66 -9.70
C GLY A 359 2.41 26.29 -8.24
N LYS A 360 2.86 27.21 -7.39
CA LYS A 360 2.89 27.02 -5.93
C LYS A 360 1.92 27.95 -5.22
N VAL A 361 1.18 27.38 -4.26
CA VAL A 361 0.19 28.11 -3.46
C VAL A 361 0.46 27.86 -2.00
N VAL A 362 0.27 28.88 -1.17
CA VAL A 362 0.27 28.72 0.29
C VAL A 362 -1.12 29.01 0.83
N SER A 363 -1.59 28.20 1.76
CA SER A 363 -2.86 28.42 2.49
C SER A 363 -2.64 28.40 3.99
N GLY A 364 -3.35 29.27 4.70
CA GLY A 364 -3.36 29.36 6.15
C GLY A 364 -4.76 29.07 6.72
N SER A 365 -4.80 28.20 7.73
CA SER A 365 -6.05 27.72 8.33
C SER A 365 -6.08 27.90 9.86
N HIS A 366 -7.30 27.94 10.39
CA HIS A 366 -7.59 27.82 11.82
C HIS A 366 -7.10 26.49 12.45
N ASP A 367 -6.64 25.53 11.66
CA ASP A 367 -5.97 24.32 12.19
C ASP A 367 -4.55 24.61 12.71
N ARG A 368 -4.13 25.89 12.69
CA ARG A 368 -2.81 26.39 13.11
C ARG A 368 -1.68 25.91 12.20
N THR A 369 -2.01 25.58 10.95
CA THR A 369 -1.04 25.15 9.96
C THR A 369 -1.05 26.04 8.73
N LEU A 370 0.14 26.24 8.18
CA LEU A 370 0.32 26.71 6.81
C LEU A 370 0.65 25.50 5.94
N LYS A 371 -0.04 25.37 4.81
CA LYS A 371 0.20 24.32 3.83
C LYS A 371 0.69 24.92 2.53
N ILE A 372 1.78 24.38 2.01
CA ILE A 372 2.28 24.70 0.66
C ILE A 372 1.84 23.60 -0.30
N TRP A 373 1.20 24.02 -1.37
CA TRP A 373 0.64 23.19 -2.43
C TRP A 373 1.45 23.35 -3.69
N ASP A 374 1.85 22.22 -4.28
CA ASP A 374 2.47 22.16 -5.59
C ASP A 374 1.39 21.72 -6.60
N LEU A 375 0.88 22.68 -7.39
CA LEU A 375 -0.22 22.46 -8.34
C LEU A 375 0.17 21.52 -9.48
N ARG A 376 1.46 21.47 -9.85
CA ARG A 376 1.97 20.56 -10.89
C ARG A 376 1.96 19.12 -10.42
N ARG A 377 2.36 18.89 -9.18
CA ARG A 377 2.43 17.53 -8.59
C ARG A 377 1.14 17.10 -7.89
N ARG A 378 0.14 17.99 -7.78
CA ARG A 378 -1.10 17.79 -6.99
C ARG A 378 -0.82 17.27 -5.58
N ALA A 379 0.27 17.73 -4.97
CA ALA A 379 0.75 17.25 -3.68
C ALA A 379 0.91 18.42 -2.70
N CYS A 380 0.53 18.19 -1.45
CA CYS A 380 0.86 19.08 -0.33
C CYS A 380 2.29 18.74 0.12
N LYS A 381 3.22 19.68 0.00
CA LYS A 381 4.66 19.41 0.24
C LYS A 381 5.14 19.78 1.64
N LEU A 382 4.49 20.70 2.34
CA LEU A 382 5.06 21.24 3.59
C LEU A 382 3.99 21.71 4.58
N LEU A 383 4.17 21.34 5.86
CA LEU A 383 3.32 21.71 6.99
C LEU A 383 4.14 22.54 7.99
N TYR A 384 3.90 23.85 8.03
CA TYR A 384 4.42 24.68 9.13
C TYR A 384 3.35 24.81 10.20
N LYS A 385 3.63 24.37 11.43
CA LYS A 385 2.78 24.66 12.58
C LYS A 385 3.11 26.06 13.06
N CYS A 386 2.22 27.03 12.81
CA CYS A 386 2.41 28.40 13.24
C CYS A 386 1.38 28.74 14.34
N PHE A 387 1.88 29.15 15.50
CA PHE A 387 1.09 29.78 16.57
C PHE A 387 0.97 31.29 16.33
N ALA A 388 0.39 31.72 15.20
CA ALA A 388 0.01 33.13 15.04
C ALA A 388 -0.92 33.33 13.85
N PHE A 389 -2.13 33.78 14.17
CA PHE A 389 -3.19 34.18 13.23
C PHE A 389 -2.82 35.42 12.37
N ILE A 390 -1.79 36.18 12.79
CA ILE A 390 -1.49 37.54 12.31
C ILE A 390 -0.44 37.54 11.19
N ALA A 391 0.31 36.45 10.99
CA ALA A 391 1.49 36.46 10.13
C ALA A 391 1.16 36.49 8.61
N PHE A 392 -0.04 36.11 8.17
CA PHE A 392 -0.31 35.94 6.73
C PHE A 392 -0.61 37.26 5.99
N TYR A 393 -1.13 38.28 6.68
CA TYR A 393 -1.41 39.59 6.05
C TYR A 393 -0.15 40.42 5.79
N PHE A 394 0.94 40.18 6.55
CA PHE A 394 2.16 40.99 6.51
C PHE A 394 3.35 40.31 5.81
N LEU A 395 3.40 38.98 5.70
CA LEU A 395 4.59 38.29 5.17
C LEU A 395 4.72 38.24 3.64
N LEU A 396 3.71 38.69 2.90
CA LEU A 396 3.65 38.58 1.43
C LEU A 396 3.10 39.87 0.77
N ALA A 397 3.35 41.02 1.38
CA ALA A 397 3.10 42.34 0.79
C ALA A 397 4.40 42.91 0.20
#